data_AF-A0A2E2B960-F1
#
_entry.id   AF-A0A2E2B960-F1
#
_cell.length_a   1.000
_cell.length_b   1.000
_cell.length_c   1.000
_cell.angle_alpha   90.00
_cell.angle_beta   90.00
_cell.angle_gamma   90.00
#
_symmetry.space_group_name_H-M   'P 1'
#
loop_
_entity.id
_entity.type
_entity.pdbx_description
1 polymer ?
#
loop_
_entity_poly.entity_id
_entity_poly.type
_entity_poly.pdbx_seq_one_letter_code
_entity_poly.pdbx_strand_id
1 'polypeptide(L)'
;MNLFNAMYDTPLPLVLALTWIALPAALILAPILRQRSTSQHLTWLTRLSLNKQHQTLASHLRWQQQIRSLLLLSGIIAYITYHDLPASALLSPPGMQGAVVRLYNLMHYGKYETLSAMVVLTYMLPPTVLGLLLVIARGRKLPDHG
;
A
#
# COMPACT_ATOMS: atom_id res chain seq x y z
N MET A 1 -1.01 -14.82 -35.02
CA MET A 1 -0.54 -14.22 -33.75
C MET A 1 -0.70 -15.26 -32.66
N ASN A 2 0.42 -15.76 -32.11
CA ASN A 2 0.40 -16.81 -31.11
C ASN A 2 -0.18 -16.26 -29.79
N LEU A 3 -1.14 -16.97 -29.20
CA LEU A 3 -1.83 -16.59 -27.96
C LEU A 3 -0.85 -16.28 -26.81
N PHE A 4 0.30 -16.95 -26.83
CA PHE A 4 1.39 -16.75 -25.87
C PHE A 4 2.02 -15.35 -25.94
N ASN A 5 2.18 -14.78 -27.14
CA ASN A 5 2.70 -13.42 -27.32
C ASN A 5 1.68 -12.38 -26.84
N ALA A 6 0.39 -12.62 -27.12
CA ALA A 6 -0.69 -11.74 -26.68
C ALA A 6 -0.81 -11.67 -25.14
N MET A 7 -0.48 -12.74 -24.41
CA MET A 7 -0.45 -12.71 -22.94
C MET A 7 0.84 -12.08 -22.39
N TYR A 8 1.96 -12.25 -23.07
CA TYR A 8 3.24 -11.67 -22.66
C TYR A 8 3.26 -10.14 -22.77
N ASP A 9 2.59 -9.58 -23.78
CA ASP A 9 2.47 -8.13 -23.98
C ASP A 9 1.50 -7.44 -23.00
N THR A 10 0.86 -8.19 -22.10
CA THR A 10 -0.05 -7.64 -21.09
C THR A 10 0.68 -7.39 -19.76
N PRO A 11 0.18 -6.52 -18.87
CA PRO A 11 0.73 -6.37 -17.52
C PRO A 11 0.49 -7.59 -16.61
N LEU A 12 -0.16 -8.66 -17.10
CA LEU A 12 -0.53 -9.82 -16.32
C LEU A 12 0.67 -10.56 -15.68
N PRO A 13 1.77 -10.84 -16.42
CA PRO A 13 2.93 -11.52 -15.83
C PRO A 13 3.56 -10.68 -14.71
N LEU A 14 3.62 -9.36 -14.90
CA LEU A 14 4.13 -8.43 -13.89
C LEU A 14 3.28 -8.46 -12.62
N VAL A 15 1.95 -8.38 -12.75
CA VAL A 15 1.04 -8.41 -11.60
C VAL A 15 1.17 -9.72 -10.83
N LEU A 16 1.27 -10.86 -11.53
CA LEU A 16 1.45 -12.16 -10.89
C LEU A 16 2.78 -12.23 -10.13
N ALA A 17 3.88 -11.78 -10.72
CA ALA A 17 5.18 -11.75 -10.06
C ALA A 17 5.19 -10.84 -8.81
N LEU A 18 4.66 -9.62 -8.94
CA LEU A 18 4.54 -8.70 -7.80
C LEU A 18 3.64 -9.26 -6.69
N THR A 19 2.57 -9.97 -7.05
CA THR A 19 1.71 -10.66 -6.08
C THR A 19 2.48 -11.74 -5.33
N TRP A 20 3.29 -12.53 -6.04
CA TRP A 20 4.11 -13.58 -5.44
C TRP A 20 5.16 -13.02 -4.47
N ILE A 21 5.78 -11.90 -4.83
CA ILE A 21 6.75 -11.18 -3.99
C ILE A 21 6.06 -10.54 -2.78
N ALA A 22 4.87 -9.97 -2.96
CA ALA A 22 4.10 -9.34 -1.89
C ALA A 22 3.57 -10.32 -0.85
N LEU A 23 3.23 -11.55 -1.26
CA LEU A 23 2.56 -12.54 -0.43
C LEU A 23 3.31 -12.87 0.88
N PRO A 24 4.61 -13.23 0.89
CA PRO A 24 5.32 -13.53 2.13
C PRO A 24 5.38 -12.31 3.06
N ALA A 25 5.62 -11.11 2.52
CA ALA A 25 5.63 -9.88 3.30
C ALA A 25 4.25 -9.61 3.93
N ALA A 26 3.17 -9.84 3.18
CA ALA A 26 1.80 -9.70 3.67
C ALA A 26 1.50 -10.67 4.82
N LEU A 27 1.91 -11.94 4.69
CA LEU A 27 1.71 -12.96 5.72
C LEU A 27 2.44 -12.63 7.02
N ILE A 28 3.64 -12.04 6.94
CA ILE A 28 4.43 -11.63 8.10
C ILE A 28 3.87 -10.35 8.75
N LEU A 29 3.52 -9.35 7.94
CA LEU A 29 3.10 -8.03 8.43
C LEU A 29 1.65 -7.99 8.91
N ALA A 30 0.75 -8.77 8.30
CA ALA A 30 -0.66 -8.79 8.67
C ALA A 30 -0.91 -9.08 10.16
N PRO A 31 -0.31 -10.11 10.81
CA PRO A 31 -0.52 -10.35 12.23
C PRO A 31 0.11 -9.27 13.12
N ILE A 32 1.26 -8.71 12.74
CA ILE A 32 1.95 -7.66 13.49
C ILE A 32 1.09 -6.38 13.53
N LEU A 33 0.59 -5.96 12.37
CA LEU A 33 -0.25 -4.77 12.26
C LEU A 33 -1.66 -4.96 12.83
N ARG A 34 -2.10 -6.22 13.01
CA ARG A 34 -3.37 -6.57 13.64
C ARG A 34 -3.28 -6.81 15.14
N GLN A 35 -2.11 -6.61 15.78
CA GLN A 35 -1.96 -6.85 17.21
C GLN A 35 -3.09 -6.20 18.02
N ARG A 36 -3.75 -7.05 18.82
CA ARG A 36 -4.95 -6.70 19.58
C ARG A 36 -4.57 -5.82 20.76
N SER A 37 -4.78 -4.52 20.64
CA SER A 37 -4.74 -3.60 21.78
C SER A 37 -5.87 -3.89 22.77
N THR A 38 -5.62 -3.67 24.06
CA THR A 38 -6.60 -3.58 25.17
C THR A 38 -7.85 -2.76 24.81
N SER A 39 -7.74 -1.84 23.84
CA SER A 39 -8.84 -1.10 23.22
C SER A 39 -9.93 -2.00 22.63
N GLN A 40 -9.64 -3.22 22.15
CA GLN A 40 -10.67 -4.14 21.64
C GLN A 40 -11.58 -4.67 22.74
N HIS A 41 -11.03 -4.90 23.94
CA HIS A 41 -11.81 -5.28 25.11
C HIS A 41 -12.73 -4.13 25.54
N LEU A 42 -12.20 -2.90 25.55
CA LEU A 42 -13.01 -1.70 25.79
C LEU A 42 -14.08 -1.50 24.71
N THR A 43 -13.77 -1.76 23.44
CA THR A 43 -14.74 -1.68 22.33
C THR A 43 -15.85 -2.71 22.50
N TRP A 44 -15.51 -3.93 22.93
CA TRP A 44 -16.48 -4.99 23.24
C TRP A 44 -17.37 -4.62 24.42
N LEU A 45 -16.80 -4.10 25.51
CA LEU A 45 -17.54 -3.60 26.67
C LEU A 45 -18.46 -2.42 26.31
N THR A 46 -17.99 -1.46 25.51
CA THR A 46 -18.81 -0.31 25.07
C THR A 46 -19.95 -0.72 24.13
N ARG A 47 -19.86 -1.88 23.47
CA ARG A 47 -20.94 -2.42 22.63
C ARG A 47 -22.11 -2.97 23.45
N LEU A 48 -21.84 -3.40 24.69
CA LEU A 48 -22.86 -3.85 25.64
C LEU A 48 -23.58 -2.67 26.33
N SER A 49 -23.10 -1.44 26.14
CA SER A 49 -23.75 -0.24 26.64
C SER A 49 -25.04 0.07 25.86
N LEU A 50 -26.13 0.31 26.60
CA LEU A 50 -27.42 0.78 26.05
C LEU A 50 -27.38 2.22 25.52
N ASN A 51 -26.31 2.97 25.78
CA ASN A 51 -26.18 4.35 25.32
C ASN A 51 -25.73 4.41 23.85
N LYS A 52 -26.56 5.03 22.99
CA LYS A 52 -26.26 5.24 21.56
C LYS A 52 -24.94 5.97 21.32
N GLN A 53 -24.54 6.88 22.22
CA GLN A 53 -23.26 7.59 22.12
C GLN A 53 -22.05 6.64 22.26
N HIS A 54 -22.12 5.65 23.15
CA HIS A 54 -21.04 4.67 23.31
C HIS A 54 -20.97 3.69 22.12
N GLN A 55 -22.11 3.36 21.51
CA GLN A 55 -22.15 2.48 20.33
C GLN A 55 -21.53 3.13 19.10
N THR A 56 -21.80 4.42 18.86
CA THR A 56 -21.17 5.17 17.74
C THR A 56 -19.65 5.26 17.94
N LEU A 57 -19.19 5.59 19.14
CA LEU A 57 -17.76 5.67 19.47
C LEU A 57 -17.06 4.31 19.31
N ALA A 58 -17.70 3.21 19.73
CA ALA A 58 -17.20 1.85 19.53
C ALA A 58 -17.07 1.48 18.03
N SER A 59 -18.07 1.83 17.22
CA SER A 59 -18.05 1.59 15.78
C SER A 59 -16.92 2.36 15.09
N HIS A 60 -16.69 3.61 15.52
CA HIS A 60 -15.63 4.48 15.00
C HIS A 60 -14.24 3.95 15.37
N LEU A 61 -14.01 3.56 16.63
CA LEU A 61 -12.74 2.99 17.06
C LEU A 61 -12.40 1.71 16.31
N ARG A 62 -13.40 0.85 16.08
CA ARG A 62 -13.21 -0.37 15.28
C ARG A 62 -12.87 -0.05 13.82
N TRP A 63 -13.60 0.89 13.22
CA TRP A 63 -13.35 1.34 11.84
C TRP A 63 -11.93 1.91 11.70
N GLN A 64 -11.51 2.77 12.63
CA GLN A 64 -10.19 3.38 12.64
C GLN A 64 -9.08 2.33 12.82
N GLN A 65 -9.26 1.34 13.70
CA GLN A 65 -8.27 0.28 13.92
C GLN A 65 -8.14 -0.65 12.71
N GLN A 66 -9.25 -1.01 12.07
CA GLN A 66 -9.25 -1.90 10.92
C GLN A 66 -8.72 -1.21 9.65
N ILE A 67 -9.12 0.03 9.39
CA ILE A 67 -8.67 0.76 8.19
C ILE A 67 -7.23 1.21 8.31
N ARG A 68 -6.78 1.64 9.49
CA ARG A 68 -5.37 2.01 9.67
C ARG A 68 -4.43 0.83 9.42
N SER A 69 -4.76 -0.35 9.96
CA SER A 69 -3.93 -1.54 9.75
C SER A 69 -3.94 -1.99 8.29
N LEU A 70 -5.09 -1.95 7.61
CA LEU A 70 -5.20 -2.23 6.18
C LEU A 70 -4.42 -1.23 5.32
N LEU A 71 -4.54 0.07 5.59
CA LEU A 71 -3.81 1.12 4.86
C LEU A 71 -2.31 0.97 5.03
N LEU A 72 -1.83 0.78 6.27
CA LEU A 72 -0.41 0.55 6.54
C LEU A 72 0.10 -0.71 5.84
N LEU A 73 -0.64 -1.82 5.92
CA LEU A 73 -0.28 -3.06 5.24
C LEU A 73 -0.19 -2.85 3.72
N SER A 74 -1.22 -2.24 3.13
CA SER A 74 -1.25 -1.96 1.69
C SER A 74 -0.12 -1.01 1.27
N GLY A 75 0.19 0.00 2.08
CA GLY A 75 1.26 0.96 1.80
C GLY A 75 2.65 0.35 1.85
N ILE A 76 2.91 -0.51 2.85
CA ILE A 76 4.19 -1.22 2.96
C ILE A 76 4.34 -2.21 1.79
N ILE A 77 3.29 -2.98 1.47
CA ILE A 77 3.31 -3.89 0.33
C ILE A 77 3.54 -3.13 -0.97
N ALA A 78 2.81 -2.03 -1.19
CA ALA A 78 2.98 -1.18 -2.36
C ALA A 78 4.39 -0.59 -2.44
N TYR A 79 4.99 -0.20 -1.32
CA TYR A 79 6.37 0.29 -1.30
C TYR A 79 7.36 -0.79 -1.73
N ILE A 80 7.22 -2.01 -1.21
CA ILE A 80 8.08 -3.15 -1.56
C ILE A 80 7.95 -3.48 -3.05
N THR A 81 6.72 -3.66 -3.55
CA THR A 81 6.48 -4.05 -4.95
C THR A 81 6.86 -2.94 -5.92
N TYR A 82 6.66 -1.67 -5.55
CA TYR A 82 7.06 -0.52 -6.37
C TYR A 82 8.58 -0.43 -6.56
N HIS A 83 9.37 -0.88 -5.58
CA HIS A 83 10.83 -0.86 -5.64
C HIS A 83 11.45 -2.15 -6.21
N ASP A 84 10.64 -3.12 -6.64
CA ASP A 84 11.15 -4.38 -7.18
C ASP A 84 11.69 -4.21 -8.60
N LEU A 85 13.01 -4.06 -8.71
CA LEU A 85 13.71 -3.96 -9.99
C LEU A 85 13.60 -5.25 -10.83
N PRO A 86 13.82 -6.46 -10.29
CA PRO A 86 13.88 -7.67 -11.12
C PRO A 86 12.57 -7.96 -11.85
N ALA A 87 11.43 -7.96 -11.15
CA ALA A 87 10.14 -8.21 -11.79
C ALA A 87 9.80 -7.09 -12.78
N SER A 88 10.06 -5.84 -12.41
CA SER A 88 9.80 -4.70 -13.29
C SER A 88 10.67 -4.71 -14.55
N ALA A 89 11.92 -5.15 -14.46
CA ALA A 89 12.83 -5.19 -15.60
C ALA A 89 12.54 -6.36 -16.55
N LEU A 90 12.10 -7.51 -16.01
CA LEU A 90 11.89 -8.73 -16.79
C LEU A 90 10.48 -8.89 -17.35
N LEU A 91 9.47 -8.33 -16.68
CA LEU A 91 8.06 -8.60 -16.96
C LEU A 91 7.26 -7.34 -17.30
N SER A 92 7.88 -6.16 -17.35
CA SER A 92 7.18 -4.97 -17.81
C SER A 92 6.89 -5.06 -19.31
N PRO A 93 5.64 -4.79 -19.73
CA PRO A 93 5.33 -4.77 -21.14
C PRO A 93 6.00 -3.57 -21.83
N PRO A 94 6.27 -3.66 -23.15
CA PRO A 94 6.87 -2.57 -23.91
C PRO A 94 6.07 -1.26 -23.75
N GLY A 95 6.74 -0.18 -23.38
CA GLY A 95 6.12 1.14 -23.16
C GLY A 95 5.64 1.41 -21.73
N MET A 96 5.60 0.41 -20.83
CA MET A 96 5.30 0.60 -19.40
C MET A 96 6.56 0.48 -18.54
N GLN A 97 7.54 1.35 -18.78
CA GLN A 97 8.78 1.33 -18.01
C GLN A 97 8.54 1.80 -16.57
N GLY A 98 8.82 0.94 -15.59
CA GLY A 98 8.76 1.28 -14.18
C GLY A 98 9.80 2.31 -13.76
N ALA A 99 9.51 3.07 -12.71
CA ALA A 99 10.40 4.11 -12.18
C ALA A 99 11.79 3.56 -11.82
N VAL A 100 11.84 2.37 -11.20
CA VAL A 100 13.10 1.72 -10.78
C VAL A 100 13.95 1.28 -11.99
N VAL A 101 13.31 0.78 -13.05
CA VAL A 101 14.02 0.42 -14.30
C VAL A 101 14.61 1.67 -14.94
N ARG A 102 13.87 2.79 -14.91
CA ARG A 102 14.37 4.06 -15.42
C ARG A 102 15.51 4.61 -14.57
N LEU A 103 15.46 4.49 -13.25
CA LEU A 103 16.58 4.82 -12.35
C LEU A 103 17.82 3.98 -12.69
N TYR A 104 17.64 2.66 -12.88
CA TYR A 104 18.72 1.78 -13.28
C TYR A 104 19.34 2.20 -14.61
N ASN A 105 18.50 2.53 -15.62
CA ASN A 105 19.00 3.03 -16.90
C ASN A 105 19.77 4.35 -16.75
N LEU A 106 19.26 5.31 -15.96
CA LEU A 106 19.95 6.58 -15.72
C LEU A 106 21.29 6.37 -15.01
N MET A 107 21.35 5.44 -14.06
CA MET A 107 22.57 5.04 -13.39
C MET A 107 23.56 4.41 -14.37
N HIS A 108 23.10 3.48 -15.21
CA HIS A 108 23.92 2.79 -16.20
C HIS A 108 24.49 3.75 -17.26
N TYR A 109 23.71 4.75 -17.69
CA TYR A 109 24.13 5.75 -18.66
C TYR A 109 24.82 6.99 -18.05
N GLY A 110 25.09 7.00 -16.73
CA GLY A 110 25.83 8.09 -16.08
C GLY A 110 25.13 9.45 -16.02
N LYS A 111 23.79 9.48 -16.10
CA LYS A 111 22.99 10.72 -16.06
C LYS A 111 22.68 11.16 -14.62
N TYR A 112 23.73 11.52 -13.87
CA TYR A 112 23.65 11.74 -12.42
C TYR A 112 22.75 12.91 -11.99
N GLU A 113 22.69 14.00 -12.78
CA GLU A 113 21.82 15.14 -12.48
C GLU A 113 20.34 14.73 -12.43
N THR A 114 19.85 14.09 -13.50
CA THR A 114 18.47 13.58 -13.56
C THR A 114 18.24 12.44 -12.58
N LEU A 115 19.24 11.57 -12.38
CA LEU A 115 19.17 10.46 -11.44
C LEU A 115 18.87 10.95 -10.01
N SER A 116 19.61 11.95 -9.53
CA SER A 116 19.46 12.45 -8.16
C SER A 116 18.04 12.94 -7.85
N ALA A 117 17.47 13.78 -8.72
CA ALA A 117 16.10 14.26 -8.60
C ALA A 117 15.08 13.12 -8.68
N MET A 118 15.29 12.17 -9.59
CA MET A 118 14.37 11.06 -9.79
C MET A 118 14.41 10.07 -8.62
N VAL A 119 15.57 9.86 -7.98
CA VAL A 119 15.69 9.03 -6.77
C VAL A 119 14.85 9.64 -5.66
N VAL A 120 15.00 10.94 -5.39
CA VAL A 120 14.21 11.62 -4.35
C VAL A 120 12.71 11.46 -4.61
N LEU A 121 12.25 11.71 -5.85
CA LEU A 121 10.84 11.55 -6.18
C LEU A 121 10.35 10.11 -6.03
N THR A 122 11.11 9.13 -6.52
CA THR A 122 10.74 7.71 -6.50
C THR A 122 10.62 7.19 -5.07
N TYR A 123 11.54 7.58 -4.18
CA TYR A 123 11.49 7.18 -2.77
C TYR A 123 10.44 7.94 -1.95
N MET A 124 10.18 9.21 -2.27
CA MET A 124 9.21 10.03 -1.54
C MET A 124 7.76 9.81 -1.98
N LEU A 125 7.51 9.32 -3.19
CA LEU A 125 6.15 9.17 -3.72
C LEU A 125 5.30 8.17 -2.90
N PRO A 126 5.73 6.92 -2.62
CA PRO A 126 4.89 6.01 -1.84
C PRO A 126 4.56 6.48 -0.41
N PRO A 127 5.50 7.01 0.40
CA PRO A 127 5.17 7.46 1.74
C PRO A 127 4.29 8.72 1.74
N THR A 128 4.45 9.62 0.78
CA THR A 128 3.57 10.81 0.65
C THR A 128 2.13 10.42 0.30
N VAL A 129 1.95 9.48 -0.64
CA VAL A 129 0.62 8.93 -0.99
C VAL A 129 0.00 8.20 0.20
N LEU A 130 0.77 7.35 0.91
CA LEU A 130 0.28 6.66 2.10
C LEU A 130 -0.11 7.64 3.21
N GLY A 131 0.71 8.66 3.45
CA GLY A 131 0.42 9.72 4.42
C GLY A 131 -0.87 10.47 4.09
N LEU A 132 -1.06 10.83 2.82
CA LEU A 132 -2.30 11.47 2.34
C LEU A 132 -3.52 10.57 2.56
N LEU A 133 -3.44 9.28 2.22
CA LEU A 133 -4.52 8.32 2.45
C LEU A 133 -4.86 8.16 3.93
N LEU A 134 -3.85 8.17 4.81
CA LEU A 134 -4.07 8.13 6.26
C LEU A 134 -4.74 9.41 6.78
N VAL A 135 -4.37 10.58 6.25
CA VAL A 135 -5.01 11.86 6.60
C VAL A 135 -6.46 11.88 6.14
N ILE A 136 -6.75 11.46 4.91
CA ILE A 136 -8.13 11.37 4.38
C ILE A 136 -8.95 10.37 5.20
N ALA A 137 -8.39 9.20 5.51
CA ALA A 137 -9.06 8.21 6.34
C ALA A 137 -9.32 8.73 7.77
N ARG A 138 -8.45 9.58 8.31
CA ARG A 138 -8.66 10.23 9.62
C ARG A 138 -9.67 11.38 9.55
N GLY A 139 -9.76 12.07 8.41
CA GLY A 139 -10.62 13.22 8.18
C GLY A 139 -12.10 12.89 7.94
N ARG A 140 -12.44 11.63 7.65
CA ARG A 140 -13.83 11.12 7.59
C ARG A 140 -14.48 11.00 8.98
N LYS A 141 -14.41 12.06 9.78
CA LYS A 141 -15.19 12.22 11.01
C LYS A 141 -16.69 12.35 10.68
N LEU A 142 -17.53 11.80 11.57
CA LEU A 142 -18.98 11.69 11.44
C LEU A 142 -19.69 13.05 11.20
N PRO A 143 -20.88 13.03 10.57
CA PRO A 143 -21.79 14.17 10.55
C PRO A 143 -22.12 14.61 11.99
N ASP A 144 -22.03 15.92 12.24
CA ASP A 144 -22.50 16.55 13.46
C ASP A 144 -24.01 16.30 13.59
N HIS A 145 -24.40 15.51 14.59
CA HIS A 145 -25.77 15.48 15.08
C HIS A 145 -25.80 16.22 16.40
N GLY A 146 -26.02 17.54 16.30
CA GLY A 146 -26.56 18.35 17.40
C GLY A 146 -27.99 17.97 17.73
#